data_AF-M6VX55-F1
#
_entry.id   AF-M6VX55-F1
#
_cell.length_a   1.000
_cell.length_b   1.000
_cell.length_c   1.000
_cell.angle_alpha   90.00
_cell.angle_beta   90.00
_cell.angle_gamma   90.00
#
_symmetry.space_group_name_H-M   'P 1'
#
loop_
_entity.id
_entity.type
_entity.pdbx_description
1 polymer ?
#
loop_
_entity_poly.entity_id
_entity_poly.type
_entity_poly.pdbx_seq_one_letter_code
_entity_poly.pdbx_strand_id
1 'polypeptide(L)'
;MSLTDEQLKKTIPEIIRRRRESVSKEEIEKQMLVEYIRYFVNLKRGNAALLVKETKFPSGNLSRLISGEGAQPSFDRILFISETVQKLLKKQI
;
A
#
# COMPACT_ATOMS: atom_id res chain seq x y z
N MET A 1 -0.38 -9.29 -35.80
CA MET A 1 0.81 -8.67 -36.40
C MET A 1 1.92 -8.70 -35.36
N SER A 2 3.05 -9.32 -35.68
CA SER A 2 4.24 -9.31 -34.82
C SER A 2 5.01 -8.01 -35.06
N LEU A 3 5.59 -7.43 -34.01
CA LEU A 3 6.46 -6.26 -34.13
C LEU A 3 7.73 -6.64 -34.90
N THR A 4 8.24 -5.73 -35.73
CA THR A 4 9.53 -5.90 -36.39
C THR A 4 10.68 -5.71 -35.39
N ASP A 5 11.87 -6.20 -35.72
CA ASP A 5 13.06 -6.08 -34.86
C ASP A 5 13.38 -4.62 -34.49
N GLU A 6 13.21 -3.68 -35.42
CA GLU A 6 13.39 -2.25 -35.18
C GLU A 6 12.34 -1.69 -34.23
N GLN A 7 11.08 -2.10 -34.39
CA GLN A 7 10.00 -1.72 -33.48
C GLN A 7 10.21 -2.29 -32.08
N LEU A 8 10.73 -3.52 -31.96
CA LEU A 8 11.07 -4.13 -30.67
C LEU A 8 12.20 -3.37 -29.97
N LYS A 9 13.28 -3.05 -30.70
CA LYS A 9 14.42 -2.29 -30.16
C LYS A 9 14.02 -0.90 -29.64
N LYS A 10 12.99 -0.28 -30.20
CA LYS A 10 12.44 1.01 -29.72
C LYS A 10 11.42 0.85 -28.60
N THR A 11 10.51 -0.11 -28.71
CA THR A 11 9.36 -0.26 -27.81
C THR A 11 9.73 -0.85 -26.46
N ILE A 12 10.62 -1.85 -26.43
CA ILE A 12 10.97 -2.57 -25.19
C ILE A 12 11.64 -1.65 -24.15
N PRO A 13 12.66 -0.82 -24.49
CA PRO A 13 13.26 0.10 -23.52
C PRO A 13 12.24 1.07 -22.92
N GLU A 14 11.31 1.54 -23.74
CA GLU A 14 10.26 2.46 -23.32
C GLU A 14 9.25 1.80 -22.37
N ILE A 15 8.86 0.54 -22.62
CA ILE A 15 8.04 -0.24 -21.69
C ILE A 15 8.78 -0.43 -20.36
N ILE A 16 10.07 -0.76 -20.39
CA ILE A 16 10.89 -0.93 -19.18
C ILE A 16 10.97 0.38 -18.39
N ARG A 17 11.21 1.51 -19.06
CA ARG A 17 11.26 2.85 -18.44
C ARG A 17 9.95 3.17 -17.73
N ARG A 18 8.81 3.07 -18.44
CA ARG A 18 7.48 3.31 -17.86
C ARG A 18 7.19 2.38 -16.69
N ARG A 19 7.59 1.11 -16.78
CA ARG A 19 7.38 0.16 -15.68
C ARG A 19 8.22 0.54 -14.46
N ARG A 20 9.48 0.95 -14.63
CA ARG A 20 10.32 1.43 -13.52
C ARG A 20 9.72 2.66 -12.86
N GLU A 21 9.25 3.63 -13.65
CA GLU A 21 8.58 4.83 -13.13
C GLU A 21 7.30 4.49 -12.35
N SER A 22 6.49 3.56 -12.89
CA SER A 22 5.29 3.05 -12.22
C SER A 22 5.61 2.34 -10.91
N VAL A 23 6.67 1.52 -10.85
CA VAL A 23 7.09 0.82 -9.62
C VAL A 23 7.57 1.83 -8.57
N SER A 24 8.34 2.85 -8.96
CA SER A 24 8.76 3.90 -8.03
C SER A 24 7.56 4.66 -7.45
N LYS A 25 6.55 4.94 -8.28
CA LYS A 25 5.31 5.59 -7.84
C LYS A 25 4.51 4.69 -6.88
N GLU A 26 4.37 3.41 -7.19
CA GLU A 26 3.67 2.44 -6.34
C GLU A 26 4.31 2.32 -4.96
N GLU A 27 5.65 2.34 -4.87
CA GLU A 27 6.35 2.30 -3.58
C GLU A 27 6.11 3.59 -2.75
N ILE A 28 6.07 4.76 -3.39
CA ILE A 28 5.74 6.02 -2.72
C ILE A 28 4.29 6.00 -2.22
N GLU A 29 3.34 5.56 -3.06
CA GLU A 29 1.93 5.43 -2.68
C GLU A 29 1.76 4.45 -1.51
N LYS A 30 2.46 3.31 -1.55
CA LYS A 30 2.48 2.34 -0.47
C LYS A 30 2.97 2.96 0.84
N GLN A 31 4.06 3.71 0.82
CA GLN A 31 4.56 4.42 2.01
C GLN A 31 3.53 5.41 2.55
N MET A 32 2.90 6.22 1.69
CA MET A 32 1.84 7.15 2.10
C MET A 32 0.65 6.44 2.76
N LEU A 33 0.25 5.28 2.23
CA LEU A 33 -0.83 4.49 2.82
C LEU A 33 -0.45 3.92 4.20
N VAL A 34 0.80 3.49 4.38
CA VAL A 34 1.31 3.03 5.69
C VAL A 34 1.33 4.18 6.70
N GLU A 35 1.79 5.37 6.29
CA GLU A 35 1.73 6.57 7.14
C GLU A 35 0.30 6.93 7.54
N TYR A 36 -0.65 6.82 6.61
CA TYR A 36 -2.06 7.06 6.89
C TYR A 36 -2.65 6.06 7.89
N ILE A 37 -2.27 4.78 7.80
CA ILE A 37 -2.64 3.76 8.78
C ILE A 37 -2.03 4.08 10.15
N ARG A 38 -0.75 4.47 10.19
CA ARG A 38 -0.05 4.85 11.43
C ARG A 38 -0.70 6.06 12.09
N TYR A 39 -1.04 7.08 11.30
CA TYR A 39 -1.79 8.25 11.77
C TYR A 39 -3.09 7.85 12.48
N PHE A 40 -3.91 6.99 11.86
CA PHE A 40 -5.16 6.53 12.47
C PHE A 40 -4.94 5.77 13.77
N VAL A 41 -3.97 4.85 13.79
CA VAL A 41 -3.64 4.09 15.00
C VAL A 41 -3.24 5.01 16.17
N ASN A 42 -2.48 6.05 15.88
CA ASN A 42 -2.00 7.01 16.88
C ASN A 42 -3.05 8.04 17.31
N LEU A 43 -4.12 8.23 16.54
CA LEU A 43 -5.15 9.23 16.83
C LEU A 43 -5.89 8.97 18.16
N LYS A 44 -6.13 7.71 18.52
CA LYS A 44 -6.84 7.35 19.74
C LYS A 44 -6.44 5.96 20.25
N ARG A 45 -6.28 5.83 21.57
CA ARG A 45 -6.08 4.54 22.24
C ARG A 45 -7.23 3.59 21.88
N GLY A 46 -6.89 2.41 21.34
CA GLY A 46 -7.85 1.40 20.90
C GLY A 46 -8.05 1.33 19.38
N ASN A 47 -7.58 2.33 18.61
CA ASN A 47 -7.71 2.30 17.15
C ASN A 47 -6.96 1.13 16.49
N ALA A 48 -5.81 0.73 17.02
CA ALA A 48 -5.13 -0.50 16.59
C ALA A 48 -6.02 -1.74 16.74
N ALA A 49 -6.64 -1.92 17.92
CA ALA A 49 -7.51 -3.05 18.19
C ALA A 49 -8.77 -3.03 17.31
N LEU A 50 -9.33 -1.84 17.08
CA LEU A 50 -10.46 -1.65 16.17
C LEU A 50 -10.07 -2.04 14.74
N LEU A 51 -8.91 -1.60 14.26
CA LEU A 51 -8.46 -1.91 12.90
C LEU A 51 -8.21 -3.41 12.71
N VAL A 52 -7.61 -4.08 13.70
CA VAL A 52 -7.47 -5.55 13.73
C VAL A 52 -8.83 -6.24 13.63
N LYS A 53 -9.83 -5.77 14.40
CA LYS A 53 -11.17 -6.34 14.42
C LYS A 53 -11.89 -6.23 13.08
N GLU A 54 -11.82 -5.07 12.43
CA GLU A 54 -12.53 -4.77 11.18
C GLU A 54 -11.86 -5.41 9.97
N THR A 55 -10.52 -5.43 9.92
CA THR A 55 -9.76 -5.95 8.77
C THR A 55 -9.44 -7.44 8.88
N LYS A 56 -9.64 -8.04 10.06
CA LYS A 56 -9.12 -9.36 10.44
C LYS A 56 -7.60 -9.48 10.25
N PHE A 57 -6.89 -8.35 10.24
CA PHE A 57 -5.44 -8.33 10.10
C PHE A 57 -4.79 -8.59 11.46
N PRO A 58 -3.92 -9.60 11.61
CA PRO A 58 -3.36 -9.94 12.92
C PRO A 58 -2.62 -8.77 13.57
N SER A 59 -2.77 -8.60 14.88
CA SER A 59 -2.17 -7.50 15.65
C SER A 59 -0.64 -7.42 15.48
N GLY A 60 0.05 -8.56 15.51
CA GLY A 60 1.50 -8.62 15.27
C GLY A 60 1.89 -8.14 13.87
N ASN A 61 1.08 -8.47 12.86
CA ASN A 61 1.33 -8.00 11.48
C ASN A 61 0.99 -6.52 11.32
N LEU A 62 -0.04 -6.02 12.03
CA LEU A 62 -0.33 -4.59 12.08
C LEU A 62 0.84 -3.82 12.72
N SER A 63 1.41 -4.34 13.82
CA SER A 63 2.57 -3.74 14.48
C SER A 63 3.78 -3.67 13.53
N ARG A 64 4.07 -4.74 12.79
CA ARG A 64 5.15 -4.78 11.80
C ARG A 64 4.92 -3.86 10.62
N LEU A 65 3.68 -3.77 10.14
CA LEU A 65 3.29 -2.84 9.09
C LEU A 65 3.58 -1.39 9.51
N ILE A 66 3.15 -1.00 10.71
CA ILE A 66 3.33 0.38 11.18
C ILE A 66 4.77 0.66 11.63
N SER A 67 5.56 -0.33 12.07
CA SER A 67 6.98 -0.12 12.38
C SER A 67 7.87 -0.15 11.13
N GLY A 68 7.38 -0.68 10.01
CA GLY A 68 8.19 -0.92 8.81
C GLY A 68 9.13 -2.13 8.94
N GLU A 69 9.06 -2.87 10.04
CA GLU A 69 9.94 -4.00 10.31
C GLU A 69 9.41 -5.30 9.69
N GLY A 70 10.34 -6.13 9.19
CA GLY A 70 10.02 -7.43 8.62
C GLY A 70 9.29 -7.37 7.28
N ALA A 71 8.72 -8.52 6.89
CA ALA A 71 8.05 -8.65 5.61
C ALA A 71 6.76 -7.80 5.56
N GLN A 72 6.74 -6.84 4.64
CA GLN A 72 5.59 -5.97 4.44
C GLN A 72 4.49 -6.71 3.65
N PRO A 73 3.20 -6.46 3.97
CA PRO A 73 2.09 -6.97 3.17
C PRO A 73 2.13 -6.47 1.72
N SER A 74 1.36 -7.15 0.86
CA SER A 74 1.13 -6.69 -0.51
C SER A 74 0.45 -5.32 -0.55
N PHE A 75 0.63 -4.61 -1.67
CA PHE A 75 0.01 -3.29 -1.86
C PHE A 75 -1.52 -3.36 -1.73
N ASP A 76 -2.18 -4.36 -2.32
CA ASP A 76 -3.63 -4.57 -2.18
C ASP A 76 -4.07 -4.72 -0.72
N ARG A 77 -3.26 -5.40 0.10
CA ARG A 77 -3.60 -5.59 1.52
C ARG A 77 -3.48 -4.27 2.29
N ILE A 78 -2.47 -3.46 1.97
CA ILE A 78 -2.27 -2.13 2.55
C ILE A 78 -3.43 -1.22 2.12
N LEU A 79 -3.78 -1.22 0.84
CA LEU A 79 -4.91 -0.47 0.30
C LEU A 79 -6.23 -0.80 1.02
N PHE A 80 -6.54 -2.09 1.18
CA PHE A 80 -7.73 -2.54 1.91
C PHE A 80 -7.76 -2.04 3.37
N ILE A 81 -6.61 -2.06 4.06
CA ILE A 81 -6.51 -1.55 5.44
C ILE A 81 -6.74 -0.03 5.44
N SER A 82 -6.16 0.71 4.51
CA SER A 82 -6.34 2.17 4.38
C SER A 82 -7.79 2.56 4.04
N GLU A 83 -8.47 1.81 3.18
CA GLU A 83 -9.91 2.01 2.92
C GLU A 83 -10.75 1.78 4.18
N THR A 84 -10.36 0.80 5.00
CA THR A 84 -11.01 0.54 6.29
C THR A 84 -10.78 1.71 7.26
N VAL A 85 -9.56 2.25 7.32
CA VAL A 85 -9.25 3.47 8.08
C VAL A 85 -10.12 4.63 7.63
N GLN A 86 -10.25 4.86 6.33
CA GLN A 86 -11.08 5.93 5.78
C GLN A 86 -12.55 5.79 6.20
N LYS A 87 -13.10 4.57 6.18
CA LYS A 87 -14.47 4.27 6.66
C LYS A 87 -14.62 4.52 8.15
N LEU A 88 -13.61 4.15 8.95
CA LEU A 88 -13.65 4.32 10.41
C LEU A 88 -13.57 5.80 10.81
N LEU A 89 -12.70 6.59 10.17
CA LEU A 89 -12.62 8.03 10.41
C LEU A 89 -13.95 8.74 10.08
N LYS A 90 -14.60 8.38 8.96
CA LYS A 90 -15.91 8.93 8.59
C LYS A 90 -17.03 8.62 9.60
N LYS A 91 -16.91 7.54 10.38
CA LYS A 91 -17.90 7.17 11.42
C LYS A 91 -17.63 7.84 12.78
N GLN A 92 -16.45 8.44 12.95
CA GLN A 92 -16.03 9.08 14.20
C GLN A 92 -16.25 10.60 14.20
N ILE A 93 -16.56 11.17 13.03
CA ILE A 93 -16.97 12.56 12.79
C ILE A 93 -18.49 12.60 12.80
#